data_AF-A0AAU6SLW6-F1
#
_entry.id   AF-A0AAU6SLW6-F1
#
_cell.length_a   1.000
_cell.length_b   1.000
_cell.length_c   1.000
_cell.angle_alpha   90.00
_cell.angle_beta   90.00
_cell.angle_gamma   90.00
#
_symmetry.space_group_name_H-M   'P 1'
#
loop_
_entity.id
_entity.type
_entity.pdbx_description
1 polymer ?
#
loop_
_entity_poly.entity_id
_entity_poly.type
_entity_poly.pdbx_seq_one_letter_code
_entity_poly.pdbx_strand_id
1 'polypeptide(L)'
;MKKLLPFLVSATLGSFSINAWADDLAQIYDQAKQNDPQLLNAAARREAAFEAINSSRSSLLPQINLTAGYNLTRSDVDARDSDRLSAGISFAQELYNRSSWVSLDTAEKQARQADAQYAAVQQGLMLRVAQAYFEVLSAQDNLEFVRAEKAAVARQLEQTKQRFDVGLSAITDVHDAQAQYDSVLAQEVLADNTLINSYESLREITGQGYSQLSILDTQRFSASRNTESMQALIERAQQQNLALLSSRIAQDVAKDNIALASSGHLPSLKLNGGYNYARESNSNNSANNTDFNDFTIGLNLNVPLYTGGNVTSLTKQAEHAFVAASQDLEATFRSVVKDVRAYNNNINASIGALRAYEQSVISARSALEATEAGFEVGTRTIVDVLDATRRLYDANRNLSSARYDYILNRLQLSQAIGSLSEQDILDINAGLQRVSR
;
A
#
# COMPACT_ATOMS: atom_id res chain seq x y z
N MET A 1 5.11 -30.46 -29.84
CA MET A 1 6.20 -31.36 -29.37
C MET A 1 6.96 -30.64 -28.26
N LYS A 2 6.49 -30.73 -27.01
CA LYS A 2 7.12 -31.48 -25.90
C LYS A 2 8.63 -31.24 -25.71
N LYS A 3 8.98 -30.35 -24.77
CA LYS A 3 10.11 -30.42 -23.81
C LYS A 3 9.70 -29.55 -22.61
N LEU A 4 9.05 -30.04 -21.54
CA LEU A 4 9.48 -30.89 -20.42
C LEU A 4 10.74 -30.42 -19.67
N LEU A 5 10.52 -30.12 -18.38
CA LEU A 5 11.38 -29.74 -17.26
C LEU A 5 12.58 -30.69 -16.99
N PRO A 6 13.57 -30.24 -16.19
CA PRO A 6 13.61 -30.56 -14.73
C PRO A 6 13.89 -29.28 -13.90
N PHE A 7 13.09 -28.86 -12.91
CA PHE A 7 12.97 -29.36 -11.53
C PHE A 7 14.32 -29.73 -10.90
N LEU A 8 14.97 -28.74 -10.27
CA LEU A 8 15.99 -28.95 -9.26
C LEU A 8 15.58 -28.18 -8.02
N VAL A 9 14.94 -28.90 -7.12
CA VAL A 9 14.82 -28.57 -5.70
C VAL A 9 16.22 -28.79 -5.11
N SER A 10 16.94 -27.71 -4.85
CA SER A 10 18.05 -27.73 -3.89
C SER A 10 17.58 -27.09 -2.60
N ALA A 11 17.17 -27.93 -1.66
CA ALA A 11 17.01 -27.58 -0.27
C ALA A 11 18.38 -27.25 0.32
N THR A 12 18.77 -25.97 0.29
CA THR A 12 19.80 -25.45 1.16
C THR A 12 19.13 -24.92 2.42
N LEU A 13 18.99 -25.80 3.41
CA LEU A 13 18.88 -25.43 4.82
C LEU A 13 20.22 -24.80 5.23
N GLY A 14 20.44 -23.57 4.80
CA GLY A 14 21.45 -22.70 5.37
C GLY A 14 20.83 -22.08 6.61
N SER A 15 21.14 -22.64 7.77
CA SER A 15 21.02 -21.93 9.04
C SER A 15 21.90 -20.69 8.96
N PHE A 16 21.35 -19.59 8.45
CA PHE A 16 21.87 -18.27 8.76
C PHE A 16 21.60 -18.06 10.24
N SER A 17 22.64 -18.25 11.04
CA SER A 17 22.73 -17.61 12.34
C SER A 17 22.68 -16.11 12.09
N ILE A 18 21.46 -15.56 12.08
CA ILE A 18 21.25 -14.13 12.11
C ILE A 18 21.87 -13.72 13.44
N ASN A 19 22.95 -12.94 13.36
CA ASN A 19 23.43 -12.28 14.55
C ASN A 19 22.23 -11.50 15.12
N ALA A 20 21.79 -11.85 16.32
CA ALA A 20 20.72 -11.18 17.04
C ALA A 20 21.17 -9.75 17.40
N TRP A 21 21.16 -8.90 16.39
CA TRP A 21 21.40 -7.47 16.46
C TRP A 21 20.01 -6.84 16.41
N ALA A 22 19.75 -5.87 17.27
CA ALA A 22 18.46 -5.17 17.25
C ALA A 22 18.29 -4.53 15.87
N ASP A 23 17.27 -4.97 15.13
CA ASP A 23 16.97 -4.45 13.82
C ASP A 23 16.39 -3.03 13.99
N ASP A 24 16.88 -2.11 13.17
CA ASP A 24 16.45 -0.72 13.19
C ASP A 24 15.31 -0.48 12.16
N LEU A 25 14.62 0.64 12.27
CA LEU A 25 13.44 0.92 11.43
C LEU A 25 13.81 0.93 9.93
N ALA A 26 15.00 1.44 9.61
CA ALA A 26 15.49 1.52 8.23
C ALA A 26 15.74 0.13 7.63
N GLN A 27 16.39 -0.76 8.38
CA GLN A 27 16.65 -2.14 7.97
C GLN A 27 15.35 -2.91 7.73
N ILE A 28 14.37 -2.74 8.63
CA ILE A 28 13.06 -3.39 8.51
C ILE A 28 12.30 -2.87 7.29
N TYR A 29 12.36 -1.57 7.03
CA TYR A 29 11.78 -0.99 5.82
C TYR A 29 12.45 -1.54 4.54
N ASP A 30 13.78 -1.65 4.50
CA ASP A 30 14.51 -2.21 3.35
C ASP A 30 14.16 -3.69 3.10
N GLN A 31 13.95 -4.46 4.16
CA GLN A 31 13.47 -5.84 4.07
C GLN A 31 12.02 -5.90 3.57
N ALA A 32 11.14 -5.04 4.10
CA ALA A 32 9.75 -4.95 3.67
C ALA A 32 9.65 -4.55 2.18
N LYS A 33 10.50 -3.65 1.69
CA LYS A 33 10.53 -3.24 0.28
C LYS A 33 10.79 -4.41 -0.68
N GLN A 34 11.52 -5.42 -0.23
CA GLN A 34 11.84 -6.61 -1.04
C GLN A 34 10.77 -7.70 -0.95
N ASN A 35 10.04 -7.76 0.16
CA ASN A 35 9.16 -8.90 0.46
C ASN A 35 7.66 -8.56 0.48
N ASP A 36 7.28 -7.29 0.62
CA ASP A 36 5.87 -6.87 0.76
C ASP A 36 5.06 -7.17 -0.51
N PRO A 37 4.05 -8.07 -0.44
CA PRO A 37 3.28 -8.47 -1.61
C PRO A 37 2.46 -7.32 -2.23
N GLN A 38 2.06 -6.31 -1.44
CA GLN A 38 1.28 -5.18 -1.95
C GLN A 38 2.15 -4.29 -2.86
N LEU A 39 3.38 -3.99 -2.46
CA LEU A 39 4.35 -3.24 -3.26
C LEU A 39 4.76 -4.02 -4.51
N LEU A 40 5.07 -5.31 -4.38
CA LEU A 40 5.43 -6.15 -5.53
C LEU A 40 4.27 -6.29 -6.54
N ASN A 41 3.02 -6.38 -6.06
CA ASN A 41 1.85 -6.36 -6.93
C ASN A 41 1.72 -5.02 -7.68
N ALA A 42 1.91 -3.91 -6.99
CA ALA A 42 1.88 -2.58 -7.62
C ALA A 42 3.00 -2.41 -8.65
N ALA A 43 4.21 -2.93 -8.37
CA ALA A 43 5.33 -2.92 -9.31
C ALA A 43 4.99 -3.72 -10.59
N ALA A 44 4.42 -4.92 -10.45
CA ALA A 44 4.00 -5.73 -11.57
C ALA A 44 2.89 -5.06 -12.41
N ARG A 45 1.93 -4.39 -11.76
CA ARG A 45 0.89 -3.59 -12.45
C ARG A 45 1.48 -2.41 -13.21
N ARG A 46 2.45 -1.71 -12.61
CA ARG A 46 3.19 -0.63 -13.26
C ARG A 46 3.87 -1.16 -14.52
N GLU A 47 4.64 -2.23 -14.41
CA GLU A 47 5.37 -2.82 -15.54
C GLU A 47 4.43 -3.27 -16.66
N ALA A 48 3.30 -3.91 -16.31
CA ALA A 48 2.28 -4.29 -17.28
C ALA A 48 1.68 -3.07 -18.00
N ALA A 49 1.50 -1.94 -17.31
CA ALA A 49 1.01 -0.70 -17.92
C ALA A 49 2.05 -0.07 -18.86
N PHE A 50 3.34 -0.13 -18.54
CA PHE A 50 4.40 0.30 -19.46
C PHE A 50 4.49 -0.61 -20.69
N GLU A 51 4.36 -1.93 -20.53
CA GLU A 51 4.34 -2.86 -21.66
C GLU A 51 3.08 -2.68 -22.54
N ALA A 52 1.96 -2.24 -21.94
CA ALA A 52 0.77 -1.90 -22.70
C ALA A 52 1.02 -0.77 -23.73
N ILE A 53 1.99 0.12 -23.51
CA ILE A 53 2.42 1.12 -24.50
C ILE A 53 2.94 0.44 -25.77
N ASN A 54 3.78 -0.60 -25.63
CA ASN A 54 4.30 -1.35 -26.77
C ASN A 54 3.18 -2.05 -27.52
N SER A 55 2.26 -2.68 -26.80
CA SER A 55 1.08 -3.32 -27.40
C SER A 55 0.19 -2.30 -28.15
N SER A 56 -0.02 -1.10 -27.60
CA SER A 56 -0.80 -0.05 -28.25
C SER A 56 -0.07 0.51 -29.47
N ARG A 57 1.25 0.68 -29.38
CA ARG A 57 2.10 1.13 -30.49
C ARG A 57 2.08 0.14 -31.65
N SER A 58 1.96 -1.17 -31.37
CA SER A 58 1.95 -2.21 -32.40
C SER A 58 0.89 -1.98 -33.49
N SER A 59 -0.25 -1.37 -33.15
CA SER A 59 -1.31 -1.01 -34.10
C SER A 59 -0.87 -0.01 -35.18
N LEU A 60 0.18 0.78 -34.90
CA LEU A 60 0.78 1.74 -35.82
C LEU A 60 1.91 1.12 -36.68
N LEU A 61 2.28 -0.13 -36.41
CA LEU A 61 3.35 -0.85 -37.13
C LEU A 61 2.77 -1.83 -38.15
N PRO A 62 3.59 -2.28 -39.12
CA PRO A 62 3.12 -3.22 -40.12
C PRO A 62 2.76 -4.57 -39.49
N GLN A 63 1.58 -5.05 -39.81
CA GLN A 63 1.07 -6.36 -39.41
C GLN A 63 1.30 -7.34 -40.55
N ILE A 64 2.09 -8.38 -40.30
CA ILE A 64 2.41 -9.42 -41.28
C ILE A 64 1.87 -10.75 -40.76
N ASN A 65 0.95 -11.36 -41.49
CA ASN A 65 0.32 -12.61 -41.10
C ASN A 65 0.49 -13.66 -42.20
N LEU A 66 0.91 -14.87 -41.82
CA LEU A 66 0.86 -16.04 -42.68
C LEU A 66 -0.44 -16.80 -42.38
N THR A 67 -1.19 -17.09 -43.43
CA THR A 67 -2.40 -17.89 -43.37
C THR A 67 -2.22 -19.11 -44.24
N ALA A 68 -2.65 -20.27 -43.76
CA ALA A 68 -2.68 -21.51 -44.53
C ALA A 68 -3.95 -22.27 -44.16
N GLY A 69 -4.60 -22.85 -45.15
CA GLY A 69 -5.87 -23.54 -44.97
C GLY A 69 -6.10 -24.56 -46.07
N TYR A 70 -6.86 -25.59 -45.73
CA TYR A 70 -7.33 -26.60 -46.67
C TYR A 70 -8.84 -26.72 -46.50
N ASN A 71 -9.58 -26.42 -47.56
CA ASN A 71 -11.03 -26.45 -47.56
C ASN A 71 -11.51 -27.60 -48.45
N LEU A 72 -12.43 -28.40 -47.91
CA LEU A 72 -13.13 -29.46 -48.62
C LEU A 72 -14.57 -29.04 -48.80
N THR A 73 -14.98 -28.84 -50.03
CA THR A 73 -16.37 -28.51 -50.38
C THR A 73 -16.98 -29.71 -51.07
N ARG A 74 -18.07 -30.22 -50.50
CA ARG A 74 -18.91 -31.27 -51.09
C ARG A 74 -20.29 -30.69 -51.36
N SER A 75 -20.86 -30.96 -52.54
CA SER A 75 -22.14 -30.39 -52.95
C SER A 75 -23.01 -31.47 -53.61
N ASP A 76 -24.25 -31.59 -53.13
CA ASP A 76 -25.22 -32.58 -53.60
C ASP A 76 -26.12 -32.06 -54.75
N VAL A 77 -26.13 -30.74 -54.98
CA VAL A 77 -27.03 -30.08 -55.95
C VAL A 77 -26.31 -29.82 -57.27
N ASP A 78 -25.12 -29.23 -57.21
CA ASP A 78 -24.18 -29.16 -58.31
C ASP A 78 -23.07 -30.17 -58.02
N ALA A 79 -22.83 -31.11 -58.94
CA ALA A 79 -21.79 -32.11 -58.82
C ALA A 79 -20.41 -31.42 -58.94
N ARG A 80 -19.98 -30.75 -57.87
CA ARG A 80 -18.78 -29.92 -57.82
C ARG A 80 -18.15 -30.05 -56.45
N ASP A 81 -17.50 -31.19 -56.30
CA ASP A 81 -16.58 -31.45 -55.22
C ASP A 81 -15.26 -30.72 -55.48
N SER A 82 -14.80 -29.97 -54.49
CA SER A 82 -13.62 -29.12 -54.58
C SER A 82 -12.73 -29.29 -53.36
N ASP A 83 -11.46 -29.57 -53.64
CA ASP A 83 -10.40 -29.61 -52.64
C ASP A 83 -9.51 -28.38 -52.88
N ARG A 84 -9.48 -27.44 -51.93
CA ARG A 84 -8.74 -26.17 -52.05
C ARG A 84 -7.68 -26.04 -50.98
N LEU A 85 -6.41 -26.12 -51.38
CA LEU A 85 -5.27 -25.73 -50.55
C LEU A 85 -4.97 -24.25 -50.79
N SER A 86 -4.92 -23.44 -49.74
CA SER A 86 -4.53 -22.03 -49.81
C SER A 86 -3.44 -21.72 -48.80
N ALA A 87 -2.43 -20.97 -49.22
CA ALA A 87 -1.40 -20.41 -48.35
C ALA A 87 -1.11 -18.99 -48.81
N GLY A 88 -1.00 -18.05 -47.87
CA GLY A 88 -0.79 -16.65 -48.21
C GLY A 88 -0.13 -15.87 -47.10
N ILE A 89 0.63 -14.86 -47.49
CA ILE A 89 1.18 -13.85 -46.58
C ILE A 89 0.42 -12.56 -46.84
N SER A 90 -0.17 -12.01 -45.79
CA SER A 90 -0.85 -10.72 -45.80
C SER A 90 -0.02 -9.69 -45.03
N PHE A 91 -0.06 -8.46 -45.51
CA PHE A 91 0.59 -7.28 -44.96
C PHE A 91 -0.47 -6.19 -44.80
N ALA A 92 -0.56 -5.57 -43.63
CA ALA A 92 -1.45 -4.44 -43.37
C ALA A 92 -0.72 -3.36 -42.57
N GLN A 93 -0.78 -2.12 -43.03
CA GLN A 93 -0.23 -0.95 -42.34
C GLN A 93 -1.27 0.16 -42.27
N GLU A 94 -1.54 0.66 -41.07
CA GLU A 94 -2.36 1.86 -40.90
C GLU A 94 -1.53 3.09 -41.30
N LEU A 95 -1.92 3.79 -42.36
CA LEU A 95 -1.27 5.04 -42.78
C LEU A 95 -1.87 6.23 -42.03
N TYR A 96 -3.19 6.21 -41.83
CA TYR A 96 -3.90 7.19 -41.03
C TYR A 96 -5.07 6.54 -40.30
N ASN A 97 -5.06 6.63 -38.98
CA ASN A 97 -6.20 6.29 -38.14
C ASN A 97 -6.10 7.08 -36.84
N ARG A 98 -6.98 8.06 -36.63
CA ARG A 98 -6.91 8.92 -35.44
C ARG A 98 -7.06 8.12 -34.15
N SER A 99 -7.87 7.05 -34.15
CA SER A 99 -8.10 6.26 -32.94
C SER A 99 -6.80 5.63 -32.42
N SER A 100 -5.97 5.06 -33.29
CA SER A 100 -4.74 4.35 -32.93
C SER A 100 -3.71 5.29 -32.27
N TRP A 101 -3.62 6.53 -32.75
CA TRP A 101 -2.76 7.56 -32.14
C TRP A 101 -3.26 8.02 -30.78
N VAL A 102 -4.59 8.22 -30.62
CA VAL A 102 -5.17 8.58 -29.32
C VAL A 102 -5.04 7.42 -28.33
N SER A 103 -5.24 6.18 -28.78
CA SER A 103 -5.05 4.99 -27.95
C SER A 103 -3.61 4.89 -27.42
N LEU A 104 -2.61 5.17 -28.25
CA LEU A 104 -1.21 5.23 -27.79
C LEU A 104 -1.00 6.31 -26.72
N ASP A 105 -1.48 7.53 -26.94
CA ASP A 105 -1.37 8.62 -25.96
C ASP A 105 -2.10 8.28 -24.64
N THR A 106 -3.28 7.65 -24.71
CA THR A 106 -3.98 7.17 -23.50
C THR A 106 -3.21 6.07 -22.78
N ALA A 107 -2.58 5.14 -23.49
CA ALA A 107 -1.77 4.09 -22.88
C ALA A 107 -0.53 4.67 -22.18
N GLU A 108 0.12 5.68 -22.77
CA GLU A 108 1.25 6.40 -22.16
C GLU A 108 0.81 7.13 -20.88
N LYS A 109 -0.36 7.78 -20.89
CA LYS A 109 -0.93 8.43 -19.69
C LYS A 109 -1.32 7.41 -18.62
N GLN A 110 -1.92 6.28 -19.00
CA GLN A 110 -2.25 5.19 -18.06
C GLN A 110 -1.00 4.59 -17.43
N ALA A 111 0.11 4.44 -18.17
CA ALA A 111 1.38 4.02 -17.60
C ALA A 111 1.92 5.01 -16.55
N ARG A 112 1.84 6.32 -16.82
CA ARG A 112 2.18 7.37 -15.84
C ARG A 112 1.25 7.35 -14.62
N GLN A 113 -0.02 7.05 -14.82
CA GLN A 113 -0.97 6.87 -13.72
C GLN A 113 -0.56 5.70 -12.83
N ALA A 114 -0.21 4.55 -13.44
CA ALA A 114 0.26 3.37 -12.72
C ALA A 114 1.57 3.63 -11.97
N ASP A 115 2.46 4.46 -12.52
CA ASP A 115 3.68 4.91 -11.84
C ASP A 115 3.38 5.77 -10.60
N ALA A 116 2.49 6.75 -10.71
CA ALA A 116 2.04 7.54 -9.57
C ALA A 116 1.35 6.69 -8.48
N GLN A 117 0.56 5.70 -8.89
CA GLN A 117 -0.06 4.74 -7.98
C GLN A 117 0.97 3.84 -7.28
N TYR A 118 1.99 3.38 -8.01
CA TYR A 118 3.10 2.63 -7.43
C TYR A 118 3.85 3.46 -6.38
N ALA A 119 4.16 4.72 -6.69
CA ALA A 119 4.78 5.63 -5.73
C ALA A 119 3.89 5.85 -4.48
N ALA A 120 2.56 5.92 -4.64
CA ALA A 120 1.63 6.05 -3.52
C ALA A 120 1.62 4.79 -2.64
N VAL A 121 1.67 3.60 -3.25
CA VAL A 121 1.80 2.32 -2.52
C VAL A 121 3.14 2.25 -1.80
N GLN A 122 4.22 2.77 -2.39
CA GLN A 122 5.52 2.84 -1.74
C GLN A 122 5.49 3.74 -0.49
N GLN A 123 4.90 4.93 -0.57
CA GLN A 123 4.66 5.78 0.61
C GLN A 123 3.74 5.09 1.64
N GLY A 124 2.73 4.34 1.17
CA GLY A 124 1.88 3.52 2.02
C GLY A 124 2.65 2.42 2.76
N LEU A 125 3.63 1.77 2.11
CA LEU A 125 4.50 0.79 2.75
C LEU A 125 5.34 1.44 3.87
N MET A 126 5.93 2.61 3.61
CA MET A 126 6.69 3.36 4.63
C MET A 126 5.86 3.59 5.90
N LEU A 127 4.62 4.06 5.73
CA LEU A 127 3.72 4.30 6.86
C LEU A 127 3.29 3.00 7.57
N ARG A 128 2.95 1.94 6.82
CA ARG A 128 2.57 0.64 7.39
C ARG A 128 3.70 0.04 8.22
N VAL A 129 4.93 0.08 7.71
CA VAL A 129 6.13 -0.40 8.43
C VAL A 129 6.36 0.42 9.69
N ALA A 130 6.33 1.75 9.60
CA ALA A 130 6.51 2.62 10.76
C ALA A 130 5.41 2.38 11.82
N GLN A 131 4.16 2.22 11.39
CA GLN A 131 3.05 1.92 12.29
C GLN A 131 3.24 0.58 13.00
N ALA A 132 3.50 -0.50 12.28
CA ALA A 132 3.75 -1.81 12.88
C ALA A 132 4.97 -1.79 13.81
N TYR A 133 6.03 -1.08 13.44
CA TYR A 133 7.23 -0.93 14.26
C TYR A 133 6.93 -0.24 15.60
N PHE A 134 6.22 0.90 15.58
CA PHE A 134 5.87 1.63 16.78
C PHE A 134 4.76 0.96 17.59
N GLU A 135 3.90 0.16 16.98
CA GLU A 135 2.96 -0.72 17.69
C GLU A 135 3.70 -1.78 18.52
N VAL A 136 4.77 -2.39 17.99
CA VAL A 136 5.63 -3.31 18.74
C VAL A 136 6.31 -2.59 19.91
N LEU A 137 6.91 -1.41 19.68
CA LEU A 137 7.55 -0.64 20.74
C LEU A 137 6.56 -0.20 21.83
N SER A 138 5.35 0.22 21.44
CA SER A 138 4.28 0.58 22.37
C SER A 138 3.83 -0.62 23.22
N ALA A 139 3.68 -1.81 22.59
CA ALA A 139 3.34 -3.04 23.31
C ALA A 139 4.47 -3.47 24.26
N GLN A 140 5.73 -3.29 23.86
CA GLN A 140 6.91 -3.59 24.67
C GLN A 140 6.97 -2.68 25.91
N ASP A 141 6.82 -1.37 25.74
CA ASP A 141 6.79 -0.40 26.84
C ASP A 141 5.62 -0.68 27.79
N ASN A 142 4.43 -0.98 27.25
CA ASN A 142 3.27 -1.33 28.05
C ASN A 142 3.53 -2.60 28.90
N LEU A 143 4.13 -3.64 28.33
CA LEU A 143 4.51 -4.84 29.08
C LEU A 143 5.54 -4.53 30.17
N GLU A 144 6.51 -3.67 29.90
CA GLU A 144 7.48 -3.21 30.90
C GLU A 144 6.80 -2.48 32.06
N PHE A 145 5.88 -1.54 31.77
CA PHE A 145 5.13 -0.82 32.80
C PHE A 145 4.24 -1.74 33.63
N VAL A 146 3.55 -2.70 33.01
CA VAL A 146 2.72 -3.69 33.74
C VAL A 146 3.58 -4.60 34.62
N ARG A 147 4.77 -5.00 34.15
CA ARG A 147 5.72 -5.78 34.98
C ARG A 147 6.25 -4.98 36.17
N ALA A 148 6.53 -3.69 35.95
CA ALA A 148 6.94 -2.79 37.02
C ALA A 148 5.81 -2.54 38.03
N GLU A 149 4.57 -2.37 37.58
CA GLU A 149 3.37 -2.29 38.43
C GLU A 149 3.21 -3.57 39.27
N LYS A 150 3.32 -4.74 38.63
CA LYS A 150 3.27 -6.03 39.33
C LYS A 150 4.29 -6.12 40.45
N ALA A 151 5.53 -5.70 40.18
CA ALA A 151 6.61 -5.70 41.16
C ALA A 151 6.36 -4.71 42.31
N ALA A 152 5.77 -3.54 42.03
CA ALA A 152 5.36 -2.58 43.06
C ALA A 152 4.24 -3.14 43.95
N VAL A 153 3.17 -3.66 43.34
CA VAL A 153 2.03 -4.26 44.04
C VAL A 153 2.45 -5.49 44.84
N ALA A 154 3.36 -6.32 44.33
CA ALA A 154 3.92 -7.46 45.06
C ALA A 154 4.63 -7.05 46.35
N ARG A 155 5.43 -5.98 46.30
CA ARG A 155 6.11 -5.43 47.49
C ARG A 155 5.11 -4.88 48.50
N GLN A 156 4.08 -4.19 48.03
CA GLN A 156 3.01 -3.64 48.88
C GLN A 156 2.17 -4.74 49.55
N LEU A 157 1.89 -5.83 48.82
CA LEU A 157 1.21 -7.02 49.35
C LEU A 157 2.04 -7.69 50.45
N GLU A 158 3.34 -7.88 50.22
CA GLU A 158 4.25 -8.48 51.20
C GLU A 158 4.35 -7.61 52.47
N GLN A 159 4.50 -6.30 52.30
CA GLN A 159 4.53 -5.36 53.43
C GLN A 159 3.22 -5.38 54.23
N THR A 160 2.07 -5.46 53.54
CA THR A 160 0.76 -5.52 54.18
C THR A 160 0.56 -6.84 54.95
N LYS A 161 1.02 -7.97 54.40
CA LYS A 161 1.03 -9.27 55.11
C LYS A 161 1.85 -9.21 56.39
N GLN A 162 3.07 -8.69 56.32
CA GLN A 162 3.95 -8.55 57.49
C GLN A 162 3.32 -7.65 58.57
N ARG A 163 2.68 -6.53 58.17
CA ARG A 163 1.95 -5.65 59.09
C ARG A 163 0.73 -6.33 59.72
N PHE A 164 0.00 -7.14 58.96
CA PHE A 164 -1.12 -7.92 59.47
C PHE A 164 -0.66 -8.97 60.50
N ASP A 165 0.44 -9.67 60.24
CA ASP A 165 0.99 -10.70 61.14
C ASP A 165 1.38 -10.14 62.52
N VAL A 166 1.82 -8.88 62.58
CA VAL A 166 2.11 -8.15 63.83
C VAL A 166 0.92 -7.35 64.36
N GLY A 167 -0.26 -7.46 63.75
CA GLY A 167 -1.51 -6.83 64.20
C GLY A 167 -1.63 -5.33 63.92
N LEU A 168 -0.82 -4.79 63.00
CA LEU A 168 -0.78 -3.36 62.64
C LEU A 168 -1.68 -2.99 61.43
N SER A 169 -2.30 -3.96 60.78
CA SER A 169 -3.18 -3.77 59.61
C SER A 169 -4.34 -4.77 59.65
N ALA A 170 -5.45 -4.46 58.95
CA ALA A 170 -6.62 -5.33 58.90
C ALA A 170 -6.47 -6.43 57.84
N ILE A 171 -7.14 -7.57 58.02
CA ILE A 171 -7.15 -8.65 57.02
C ILE A 171 -7.74 -8.20 55.68
N THR A 172 -8.62 -7.19 55.69
CA THR A 172 -9.19 -6.57 54.49
C THR A 172 -8.09 -5.98 53.60
N ASP A 173 -7.08 -5.34 54.18
CA ASP A 173 -5.97 -4.73 53.45
C ASP A 173 -5.15 -5.78 52.68
N VAL A 174 -4.96 -6.97 53.28
CA VAL A 174 -4.27 -8.10 52.64
C VAL A 174 -5.08 -8.62 51.46
N HIS A 175 -6.40 -8.74 51.62
CA HIS A 175 -7.29 -9.20 50.55
C HIS A 175 -7.38 -8.20 49.39
N ASP A 176 -7.45 -6.90 49.68
CA ASP A 176 -7.46 -5.85 48.66
C ASP A 176 -6.15 -5.83 47.86
N ALA A 177 -5.01 -5.94 48.54
CA ALA A 177 -3.71 -6.03 47.88
C ALA A 177 -3.55 -7.32 47.06
N GLN A 178 -4.07 -8.45 47.54
CA GLN A 178 -4.04 -9.71 46.79
C GLN A 178 -4.92 -9.63 45.53
N ALA A 179 -6.13 -9.07 45.64
CA ALA A 179 -7.02 -8.89 44.50
C ALA A 179 -6.38 -7.99 43.41
N GLN A 180 -5.72 -6.90 43.83
CA GLN A 180 -5.00 -6.04 42.89
C GLN A 180 -3.81 -6.76 42.25
N TYR A 181 -3.04 -7.53 43.01
CA TYR A 181 -1.93 -8.34 42.47
C TYR A 181 -2.42 -9.34 41.41
N ASP A 182 -3.50 -10.06 41.71
CA ASP A 182 -4.10 -11.03 40.78
C ASP A 182 -4.65 -10.35 39.51
N SER A 183 -5.19 -9.14 39.63
CA SER A 183 -5.61 -8.33 38.48
C SER A 183 -4.43 -7.94 37.59
N VAL A 184 -3.32 -7.49 38.17
CA VAL A 184 -2.11 -7.11 37.40
C VAL A 184 -1.46 -8.34 36.75
N LEU A 185 -1.50 -9.50 37.40
CA LEU A 185 -1.08 -10.77 36.77
C LEU A 185 -1.87 -11.07 35.50
N ALA A 186 -3.19 -10.90 35.52
CA ALA A 186 -4.01 -11.08 34.33
C ALA A 186 -3.65 -10.06 33.23
N GLN A 187 -3.38 -8.80 33.59
CA GLN A 187 -2.94 -7.76 32.65
C GLN A 187 -1.59 -8.07 32.01
N GLU A 188 -0.64 -8.63 32.76
CA GLU A 188 0.67 -9.04 32.22
C GLU A 188 0.51 -10.07 31.11
N VAL A 189 -0.34 -11.09 31.32
CA VAL A 189 -0.61 -12.12 30.30
C VAL A 189 -1.22 -11.51 29.03
N LEU A 190 -2.15 -10.56 29.18
CA LEU A 190 -2.75 -9.87 28.04
C LEU A 190 -1.75 -8.95 27.32
N ALA A 191 -0.90 -8.25 28.05
CA ALA A 191 0.14 -7.39 27.50
C ALA A 191 1.20 -8.20 26.75
N ASP A 192 1.60 -9.37 27.27
CA ASP A 192 2.52 -10.30 26.63
C ASP A 192 1.95 -10.84 25.32
N ASN A 193 0.68 -11.27 25.33
CA ASN A 193 -0.02 -11.68 24.11
C ASN A 193 -0.14 -10.54 23.08
N THR A 194 -0.36 -9.31 23.54
CA THR A 194 -0.41 -8.13 22.64
C THR A 194 0.94 -7.88 21.98
N LEU A 195 2.03 -8.01 22.73
CA LEU A 195 3.39 -7.91 22.19
C LEU A 195 3.64 -8.99 21.14
N ILE A 196 3.29 -10.25 21.42
CA ILE A 196 3.42 -11.36 20.46
C ILE A 196 2.64 -11.04 19.17
N ASN A 197 1.37 -10.62 19.27
CA ASN A 197 0.55 -10.28 18.10
C ASN A 197 1.12 -9.10 17.31
N SER A 198 1.72 -8.10 17.99
CA SER A 198 2.35 -6.96 17.30
C SER A 198 3.56 -7.38 16.46
N TYR A 199 4.35 -8.36 16.93
CA TYR A 199 5.44 -8.94 16.13
C TYR A 199 4.92 -9.72 14.93
N GLU A 200 3.78 -10.42 15.05
CA GLU A 200 3.15 -11.11 13.91
C GLU A 200 2.63 -10.12 12.86
N SER A 201 2.07 -8.97 13.25
CA SER A 201 1.71 -7.89 12.32
C SER A 201 2.92 -7.34 11.56
N LEU A 202 4.06 -7.17 12.23
CA LEU A 202 5.30 -6.75 11.58
C LEU A 202 5.85 -7.82 10.63
N ARG A 203 5.71 -9.09 11.00
CA ARG A 203 6.10 -10.24 10.17
C ARG A 203 5.24 -10.38 8.93
N GLU A 204 3.95 -10.04 8.98
CA GLU A 204 3.06 -10.05 7.80
C GLU A 204 3.60 -9.14 6.70
N ILE A 205 4.10 -7.96 7.06
CA ILE A 205 4.60 -6.96 6.10
C ILE A 205 5.99 -7.33 5.56
N THR A 206 6.87 -7.85 6.41
CA THR A 206 8.30 -8.06 6.12
C THR A 206 8.64 -9.47 5.65
N GLY A 207 7.78 -10.45 5.95
CA GLY A 207 8.02 -11.87 5.73
C GLY A 207 9.02 -12.52 6.70
N GLN A 208 9.54 -11.77 7.68
CA GLN A 208 10.58 -12.24 8.62
C GLN A 208 10.18 -12.04 10.07
N GLY A 209 10.69 -12.90 10.96
CA GLY A 209 10.45 -12.79 12.40
C GLY A 209 11.53 -11.95 13.07
N TYR A 210 11.12 -11.08 13.99
CA TYR A 210 12.01 -10.23 14.79
C TYR A 210 11.91 -10.60 16.27
N SER A 211 13.02 -10.45 17.00
CA SER A 211 13.05 -10.69 18.45
C SER A 211 13.41 -9.46 19.27
N GLN A 212 14.11 -8.49 18.66
CA GLN A 212 14.56 -7.27 19.33
C GLN A 212 14.57 -6.13 18.33
N LEU A 213 13.98 -5.00 18.72
CA LEU A 213 13.95 -3.76 17.94
C LEU A 213 14.73 -2.66 18.65
N SER A 214 15.17 -1.66 17.90
CA SER A 214 15.77 -0.45 18.46
C SER A 214 14.71 0.44 19.13
N ILE A 215 14.90 0.78 20.40
CA ILE A 215 13.91 1.55 21.18
C ILE A 215 14.05 3.06 20.93
N LEU A 216 13.01 3.83 21.24
CA LEU A 216 13.05 5.28 21.14
C LEU A 216 14.01 5.88 22.19
N ASP A 217 14.91 6.77 21.77
CA ASP A 217 15.70 7.58 22.72
C ASP A 217 14.82 8.69 23.30
N THR A 218 14.26 8.40 24.46
CA THR A 218 13.34 9.32 25.17
C THR A 218 14.02 10.58 25.69
N GLN A 219 15.36 10.61 25.83
CA GLN A 219 16.09 11.79 26.30
C GLN A 219 16.36 12.79 25.17
N ARG A 220 16.58 12.28 23.96
CA ARG A 220 16.79 13.11 22.75
C ARG A 220 15.49 13.44 22.03
N PHE A 221 14.41 12.74 22.34
CA PHE A 221 13.09 12.99 21.76
C PHE A 221 12.63 14.42 22.00
N SER A 222 12.21 15.10 20.93
CA SER A 222 11.59 16.43 21.02
C SER A 222 10.46 16.56 20.01
N ALA A 223 9.35 17.14 20.47
CA ALA A 223 8.20 17.42 19.63
C ALA A 223 8.16 18.90 19.26
N SER A 224 8.29 19.20 17.97
CA SER A 224 8.24 20.55 17.42
C SER A 224 6.99 20.76 16.56
N ARG A 225 6.52 22.01 16.52
CA ARG A 225 5.43 22.42 15.61
C ARG A 225 5.97 22.57 14.20
N ASN A 226 5.11 22.31 13.22
CA ASN A 226 5.39 22.69 11.84
C ASN A 226 5.59 24.20 11.75
N THR A 227 6.64 24.61 11.05
CA THR A 227 6.98 26.02 10.81
C THR A 227 6.18 26.62 9.65
N GLU A 228 5.72 25.77 8.72
CA GLU A 228 4.93 26.17 7.56
C GLU A 228 3.47 26.49 7.95
N SER A 229 2.86 27.41 7.22
CA SER A 229 1.44 27.73 7.40
C SER A 229 0.54 26.64 6.82
N MET A 230 -0.68 26.50 7.35
CA MET A 230 -1.67 25.56 6.82
C MET A 230 -1.91 25.73 5.31
N GLN A 231 -1.93 26.97 4.84
CA GLN A 231 -2.16 27.27 3.43
C GLN A 231 -1.00 26.77 2.55
N ALA A 232 0.24 26.97 3.00
CA ALA A 232 1.42 26.45 2.30
C ALA A 232 1.45 24.91 2.24
N LEU A 233 1.05 24.23 3.32
CA LEU A 233 0.95 22.77 3.35
C LEU A 233 -0.09 22.25 2.34
N ILE A 234 -1.24 22.92 2.25
CA ILE A 234 -2.29 22.58 1.27
C ILE A 234 -1.79 22.79 -0.16
N GLU A 235 -1.11 23.90 -0.44
CA GLU A 235 -0.55 24.19 -1.78
C GLU A 235 0.51 23.16 -2.19
N ARG A 236 1.38 22.74 -1.26
CA ARG A 236 2.31 21.63 -1.52
C ARG A 236 1.57 20.32 -1.79
N ALA A 237 0.56 19.99 -1.00
CA ALA A 237 -0.25 18.79 -1.21
C ALA A 237 -0.92 18.79 -2.60
N GLN A 238 -1.40 19.94 -3.09
CA GLN A 238 -1.98 20.05 -4.44
C GLN A 238 -1.01 19.74 -5.57
N GLN A 239 0.28 19.97 -5.34
CA GLN A 239 1.34 19.78 -6.33
C GLN A 239 2.00 18.40 -6.22
N GLN A 240 2.17 17.89 -5.01
CA GLN A 240 3.01 16.72 -4.70
C GLN A 240 2.22 15.47 -4.31
N ASN A 241 0.96 15.59 -3.89
CA ASN A 241 0.19 14.43 -3.46
C ASN A 241 -0.06 13.46 -4.63
N LEU A 242 0.31 12.20 -4.41
CA LEU A 242 0.31 11.17 -5.44
C LEU A 242 -1.11 10.68 -5.81
N ALA A 243 -2.06 10.72 -4.87
CA ALA A 243 -3.46 10.38 -5.16
C ALA A 243 -4.12 11.46 -6.03
N LEU A 244 -3.80 12.73 -5.79
CA LEU A 244 -4.22 13.85 -6.65
C LEU A 244 -3.58 13.78 -8.03
N LEU A 245 -2.29 13.46 -8.12
CA LEU A 245 -1.60 13.26 -9.39
C LEU A 245 -2.25 12.13 -10.20
N SER A 246 -2.50 10.97 -9.60
CA SER A 246 -3.18 9.84 -10.24
C SER A 246 -4.60 10.23 -10.71
N SER A 247 -5.35 10.98 -9.91
CA SER A 247 -6.71 11.42 -10.27
C SER A 247 -6.72 12.46 -11.39
N ARG A 248 -5.72 13.35 -11.43
CA ARG A 248 -5.55 14.32 -12.53
C ARG A 248 -5.24 13.61 -13.85
N ILE A 249 -4.34 12.62 -13.82
CA ILE A 249 -4.05 11.79 -15.00
C ILE A 249 -5.29 11.00 -15.43
N ALA A 250 -6.09 10.48 -14.49
CA ALA A 250 -7.35 9.80 -14.80
C ALA A 250 -8.36 10.72 -15.53
N GLN A 251 -8.47 11.98 -15.09
CA GLN A 251 -9.28 12.99 -15.74
C GLN A 251 -8.77 13.29 -17.16
N ASP A 252 -7.45 13.41 -17.35
CA ASP A 252 -6.84 13.62 -18.67
C ASP A 252 -7.11 12.44 -19.61
N VAL A 253 -6.97 11.20 -19.14
CA VAL A 253 -7.33 9.99 -19.90
C VAL A 253 -8.82 10.00 -20.28
N ALA A 254 -9.71 10.37 -19.35
CA ALA A 254 -11.14 10.46 -19.63
C ALA A 254 -11.44 11.53 -20.70
N LYS A 255 -10.68 12.63 -20.72
CA LYS A 255 -10.77 13.67 -21.75
C LYS A 255 -10.32 13.15 -23.12
N ASP A 256 -9.20 12.42 -23.18
CA ASP A 256 -8.73 11.83 -24.44
C ASP A 256 -9.67 10.74 -24.95
N ASN A 257 -10.38 10.05 -24.06
CA ASN A 257 -11.41 9.09 -24.44
C ASN A 257 -12.59 9.75 -25.20
N ILE A 258 -12.87 11.05 -24.97
CA ILE A 258 -13.82 11.81 -25.80
C ILE A 258 -13.27 11.97 -27.23
N ALA A 259 -11.97 12.29 -27.35
CA ALA A 259 -11.30 12.37 -28.65
C ALA A 259 -11.24 11.01 -29.35
N LEU A 260 -11.05 9.92 -28.59
CA LEU A 260 -11.08 8.55 -29.09
C LEU A 260 -12.47 8.19 -29.61
N ALA A 261 -13.52 8.46 -28.83
CA ALA A 261 -14.90 8.18 -29.22
C ALA A 261 -15.30 8.98 -30.47
N SER A 262 -15.01 10.28 -30.50
CA SER A 262 -15.32 11.16 -31.65
C SER A 262 -14.51 10.84 -32.90
N SER A 263 -13.34 10.19 -32.76
CA SER A 263 -12.51 9.76 -33.90
C SER A 263 -13.23 8.76 -34.82
N GLY A 264 -14.31 8.11 -34.35
CA GLY A 264 -15.15 7.26 -35.19
C GLY A 264 -15.84 7.96 -36.37
N HIS A 265 -15.84 9.30 -36.42
CA HIS A 265 -16.29 10.08 -37.57
C HIS A 265 -15.18 10.39 -38.59
N LEU A 266 -13.92 10.13 -38.25
CA LEU A 266 -12.78 10.48 -39.10
C LEU A 266 -12.51 9.36 -40.11
N PRO A 267 -11.97 9.71 -41.29
CA PRO A 267 -11.54 8.71 -42.26
C PRO A 267 -10.38 7.88 -41.70
N SER A 268 -10.26 6.64 -42.19
CA SER A 268 -9.08 5.80 -41.95
C SER A 268 -8.49 5.36 -43.29
N LEU A 269 -7.16 5.36 -43.39
CA LEU A 269 -6.41 4.97 -44.57
C LEU A 269 -5.47 3.82 -44.21
N LYS A 270 -5.61 2.69 -44.89
CA LYS A 270 -4.79 1.50 -44.69
C LYS A 270 -4.12 1.07 -46.00
N LEU A 271 -2.84 0.73 -45.93
CA LEU A 271 -2.13 0.04 -46.99
C LEU A 271 -2.23 -1.46 -46.75
N ASN A 272 -2.88 -2.17 -47.65
CA ASN A 272 -2.95 -3.62 -47.62
C ASN A 272 -2.14 -4.19 -48.77
N GLY A 273 -1.44 -5.29 -48.52
CA GLY A 273 -0.79 -6.06 -49.55
C GLY A 273 -0.76 -7.52 -49.18
N GLY A 274 -0.48 -8.38 -50.14
CA GLY A 274 -0.33 -9.79 -49.85
C GLY A 274 -0.01 -10.60 -51.08
N TYR A 275 0.50 -11.79 -50.82
CA TYR A 275 0.71 -12.82 -51.82
C TYR A 275 -0.08 -14.05 -51.41
N ASN A 276 -1.00 -14.49 -52.27
CA ASN A 276 -1.84 -15.65 -52.02
C ASN A 276 -1.59 -16.71 -53.09
N TYR A 277 -1.24 -17.91 -52.63
CA TYR A 277 -1.22 -19.13 -53.39
C TYR A 277 -2.51 -19.91 -53.09
N ALA A 278 -3.23 -20.36 -54.10
CA ALA A 278 -4.29 -21.34 -53.92
C ALA A 278 -4.28 -22.37 -55.04
N ARG A 279 -4.38 -23.65 -54.68
CA ARG A 279 -4.62 -24.74 -55.61
C ARG A 279 -5.99 -25.29 -55.37
N GLU A 280 -6.80 -25.32 -56.42
CA GLU A 280 -8.15 -25.87 -56.38
C GLU A 280 -8.25 -27.06 -57.34
N SER A 281 -8.54 -28.24 -56.78
CA SER A 281 -8.77 -29.48 -57.52
C SER A 281 -10.25 -29.82 -57.48
N ASN A 282 -10.90 -29.86 -58.64
CA ASN A 282 -12.32 -30.23 -58.76
C ASN A 282 -12.46 -31.69 -59.24
N SER A 283 -13.22 -32.53 -58.52
CA SER A 283 -13.26 -33.98 -58.80
C SER A 283 -13.97 -34.33 -60.12
N ASN A 284 -14.90 -33.49 -60.58
CA ASN A 284 -15.72 -33.76 -61.76
C ASN A 284 -15.13 -33.30 -63.09
N ASN A 285 -13.97 -32.64 -63.08
CA ASN A 285 -13.22 -32.34 -64.30
C ASN A 285 -11.71 -32.29 -64.00
N SER A 286 -11.06 -33.45 -64.06
CA SER A 286 -9.63 -33.64 -63.75
C SER A 286 -8.68 -32.77 -64.59
N ALA A 287 -9.16 -32.14 -65.68
CA ALA A 287 -8.39 -31.24 -66.53
C ALA A 287 -8.27 -29.80 -65.99
N ASN A 288 -9.00 -29.44 -64.93
CA ASN A 288 -9.07 -28.06 -64.42
C ASN A 288 -8.52 -27.94 -62.99
N ASN A 289 -7.34 -28.52 -62.72
CA ASN A 289 -6.59 -28.14 -61.53
C ASN A 289 -6.01 -26.73 -61.78
N THR A 290 -6.54 -25.74 -61.06
CA THR A 290 -6.15 -24.35 -61.25
C THR A 290 -5.28 -23.90 -60.08
N ASP A 291 -4.07 -23.46 -60.41
CA ASP A 291 -3.18 -22.78 -59.47
C ASP A 291 -3.41 -21.26 -59.62
N PHE A 292 -3.74 -20.61 -58.52
CA PHE A 292 -3.91 -19.16 -58.39
C PHE A 292 -2.71 -18.58 -57.64
N ASN A 293 -2.06 -17.58 -58.24
CA ASN A 293 -0.91 -16.86 -57.70
C ASN A 293 -1.21 -15.35 -57.74
N ASP A 294 -1.80 -14.84 -56.67
CA ASP A 294 -2.28 -13.46 -56.63
C ASP A 294 -1.38 -12.60 -55.74
N PHE A 295 -0.66 -11.66 -56.35
CA PHE A 295 -0.04 -10.54 -55.64
C PHE A 295 -0.98 -9.33 -55.67
N THR A 296 -1.34 -8.82 -54.51
CA THR A 296 -2.21 -7.65 -54.37
C THR A 296 -1.53 -6.59 -53.54
N ILE A 297 -1.69 -5.32 -53.94
CA ILE A 297 -1.33 -4.15 -53.15
C ILE A 297 -2.39 -3.07 -53.40
N GLY A 298 -2.89 -2.47 -52.34
CA GLY A 298 -3.99 -1.52 -52.45
C GLY A 298 -4.09 -0.60 -51.24
N LEU A 299 -4.53 0.62 -51.51
CA LEU A 299 -4.90 1.58 -50.48
C LEU A 299 -6.40 1.48 -50.22
N ASN A 300 -6.80 1.31 -48.97
CA ASN A 300 -8.18 1.30 -48.54
C ASN A 300 -8.47 2.57 -47.72
N LEU A 301 -9.30 3.45 -48.29
CA LEU A 301 -9.83 4.62 -47.61
C LEU A 301 -11.25 4.29 -47.14
N ASN A 302 -11.47 4.29 -45.82
CA ASN A 302 -12.77 4.10 -45.21
C ASN A 302 -13.24 5.40 -44.54
N VAL A 303 -14.37 5.94 -45.00
CA VAL A 303 -14.95 7.20 -44.48
C VAL A 303 -16.37 6.92 -43.98
N PRO A 304 -16.59 6.83 -42.65
CA PRO A 304 -17.92 6.62 -42.09
C PRO A 304 -18.80 7.86 -42.33
N LEU A 305 -19.83 7.73 -43.18
CA LEU A 305 -20.78 8.82 -43.44
C LEU A 305 -21.92 8.85 -42.40
N TYR A 306 -22.45 7.68 -42.05
CA TYR A 306 -23.52 7.53 -41.06
C TYR A 306 -23.44 6.17 -40.37
N THR A 307 -23.41 6.18 -39.04
CA THR A 307 -23.22 4.98 -38.19
C THR A 307 -24.41 4.70 -37.28
N GLY A 308 -25.63 5.12 -37.69
CA GLY A 308 -26.84 4.91 -36.88
C GLY A 308 -26.84 5.63 -35.53
N GLY A 309 -26.05 6.71 -35.39
CA GLY A 309 -25.92 7.46 -34.14
C GLY A 309 -24.96 6.84 -33.10
N ASN A 310 -24.29 5.73 -33.43
CA ASN A 310 -23.38 5.03 -32.50
C ASN A 310 -22.23 5.93 -32.00
N VAL A 311 -21.53 6.60 -32.92
CA VAL A 311 -20.37 7.46 -32.58
C VAL A 311 -20.79 8.65 -31.72
N THR A 312 -21.93 9.27 -32.02
CA THR A 312 -22.49 10.35 -31.21
C THR A 312 -22.87 9.87 -29.80
N SER A 313 -23.46 8.68 -29.68
CA SER A 313 -23.80 8.08 -28.38
C SER A 313 -22.54 7.78 -27.55
N LEU A 314 -21.52 7.17 -28.15
CA LEU A 314 -20.25 6.88 -27.48
C LEU A 314 -19.53 8.15 -27.04
N THR A 315 -19.57 9.21 -27.85
CA THR A 315 -18.98 10.52 -27.48
C THR A 315 -19.67 11.10 -26.26
N LYS A 316 -21.01 11.08 -26.22
CA LYS A 316 -21.78 11.53 -25.03
C LYS A 316 -21.50 10.68 -23.79
N GLN A 317 -21.34 9.37 -23.94
CA GLN A 317 -20.94 8.49 -22.83
C GLN A 317 -19.57 8.89 -22.29
N ALA A 318 -18.60 9.15 -23.17
CA ALA A 318 -17.26 9.62 -22.78
C ALA A 318 -17.29 11.01 -22.12
N GLU A 319 -18.14 11.93 -22.59
CA GLU A 319 -18.35 13.24 -21.95
C GLU A 319 -18.86 13.10 -20.50
N HIS A 320 -19.84 12.22 -20.27
CA HIS A 320 -20.32 11.94 -18.91
C HIS A 320 -19.27 11.23 -18.05
N ALA A 321 -18.45 10.34 -18.63
CA ALA A 321 -17.32 9.73 -17.93
C ALA A 321 -16.25 10.75 -17.52
N PHE A 322 -15.98 11.76 -18.36
CA PHE A 322 -15.11 12.88 -18.01
C PHE A 322 -15.68 13.75 -16.87
N VAL A 323 -16.99 14.00 -16.87
CA VAL A 323 -17.65 14.68 -15.75
C VAL A 323 -17.49 13.87 -14.46
N ALA A 324 -17.70 12.55 -14.51
CA ALA A 324 -17.49 11.67 -13.36
C ALA A 324 -16.04 11.73 -12.85
N ALA A 325 -15.04 11.56 -13.72
CA ALA A 325 -13.63 11.66 -13.36
C ALA A 325 -13.24 13.04 -12.80
N SER A 326 -13.90 14.11 -13.25
CA SER A 326 -13.72 15.46 -12.71
C SER A 326 -14.29 15.59 -11.28
N GLN A 327 -15.43 14.94 -11.00
CA GLN A 327 -15.97 14.88 -9.64
C GLN A 327 -15.12 14.01 -8.71
N ASP A 328 -14.56 12.90 -9.22
CA ASP A 328 -13.63 12.05 -8.46
C ASP A 328 -12.35 12.81 -8.09
N LEU A 329 -11.83 13.65 -9.00
CA LEU A 329 -10.70 14.55 -8.71
C LEU A 329 -11.05 15.57 -7.61
N GLU A 330 -12.23 16.21 -7.70
CA GLU A 330 -12.70 17.16 -6.67
C GLU A 330 -12.89 16.47 -5.30
N ALA A 331 -13.45 15.25 -5.29
CA ALA A 331 -13.59 14.45 -4.07
C ALA A 331 -12.22 14.11 -3.46
N THR A 332 -11.26 13.70 -4.29
CA THR A 332 -9.88 13.41 -3.87
C THR A 332 -9.21 14.66 -3.32
N PHE A 333 -9.39 15.81 -3.98
CA PHE A 333 -8.90 17.11 -3.50
C PHE A 333 -9.45 17.47 -2.13
N ARG A 334 -10.76 17.36 -1.93
CA ARG A 334 -11.38 17.61 -0.62
C ARG A 334 -10.90 16.65 0.45
N SER A 335 -10.68 15.38 0.11
CA SER A 335 -10.11 14.40 1.04
C SER A 335 -8.70 14.80 1.46
N VAL A 336 -7.82 15.10 0.51
CA VAL A 336 -6.44 15.52 0.80
C VAL A 336 -6.40 16.79 1.65
N VAL A 337 -7.23 17.79 1.35
CA VAL A 337 -7.33 19.01 2.17
C VAL A 337 -7.80 18.69 3.59
N LYS A 338 -8.81 17.82 3.74
CA LYS A 338 -9.31 17.36 5.04
C LYS A 338 -8.22 16.60 5.82
N ASP A 339 -7.49 15.71 5.16
CA ASP A 339 -6.43 14.89 5.77
C ASP A 339 -5.24 15.75 6.21
N VAL A 340 -4.74 16.65 5.35
CA VAL A 340 -3.66 17.61 5.70
C VAL A 340 -4.05 18.46 6.91
N ARG A 341 -5.29 18.97 6.93
CA ARG A 341 -5.80 19.75 8.08
C ARG A 341 -5.88 18.90 9.34
N ALA A 342 -6.43 17.69 9.23
CA ALA A 342 -6.59 16.78 10.36
C ALA A 342 -5.22 16.40 10.96
N TYR A 343 -4.27 15.95 10.14
CA TYR A 343 -2.95 15.55 10.62
C TYR A 343 -2.17 16.71 11.24
N ASN A 344 -2.22 17.91 10.64
CA ASN A 344 -1.59 19.08 11.27
C ASN A 344 -2.26 19.47 12.60
N ASN A 345 -3.59 19.34 12.72
CA ASN A 345 -4.29 19.54 13.99
C ASN A 345 -3.89 18.47 15.02
N ASN A 346 -3.79 17.21 14.61
CA ASN A 346 -3.36 16.10 15.47
C ASN A 346 -1.92 16.28 15.96
N ILE A 347 -1.00 16.76 15.13
CA ILE A 347 0.37 17.10 15.54
C ILE A 347 0.35 18.18 16.62
N ASN A 348 -0.43 19.25 16.41
CA ASN A 348 -0.55 20.33 17.39
C ASN A 348 -1.17 19.85 18.71
N ALA A 349 -2.19 18.97 18.64
CA ALA A 349 -2.80 18.35 19.81
C ALA A 349 -1.81 17.42 20.53
N SER A 350 -1.06 16.59 19.80
CA SER A 350 -0.07 15.65 20.33
C SER A 350 1.04 16.36 21.10
N ILE A 351 1.51 17.52 20.61
CA ILE A 351 2.49 18.35 21.33
C ILE A 351 1.93 18.84 22.68
N GLY A 352 0.65 19.26 22.70
CA GLY A 352 -0.02 19.67 23.94
C GLY A 352 -0.23 18.50 24.90
N ALA A 353 -0.68 17.36 24.38
CA ALA A 353 -0.89 16.13 25.14
C ALA A 353 0.41 15.61 25.74
N LEU A 354 1.51 15.62 24.98
CA LEU A 354 2.83 15.19 25.45
C LEU A 354 3.24 15.98 26.70
N ARG A 355 3.17 17.32 26.66
CA ARG A 355 3.51 18.18 27.80
C ARG A 355 2.60 17.91 29.01
N ALA A 356 1.31 17.67 28.76
CA ALA A 356 0.36 17.35 29.81
C ALA A 356 0.66 15.98 30.46
N TYR A 357 1.00 14.97 29.66
CA TYR A 357 1.36 13.63 30.16
C TYR A 357 2.72 13.63 30.87
N GLU A 358 3.71 14.38 30.39
CA GLU A 358 4.98 14.59 31.10
C GLU A 358 4.74 15.15 32.50
N GLN A 359 3.92 16.20 32.60
CA GLN A 359 3.53 16.77 33.89
C GLN A 359 2.69 15.79 34.73
N SER A 360 1.80 15.02 34.09
CA SER A 360 0.97 14.01 34.77
C SER A 360 1.82 12.91 35.40
N VAL A 361 2.90 12.46 34.76
CA VAL A 361 3.84 11.47 35.33
C VAL A 361 4.53 12.05 36.55
N ILE A 362 5.01 13.30 36.49
CA ILE A 362 5.64 13.98 37.63
C ILE A 362 4.65 14.07 38.80
N SER A 363 3.42 14.52 38.54
CA SER A 363 2.38 14.67 39.55
C SER A 363 1.94 13.32 40.14
N ALA A 364 1.77 12.28 39.30
CA ALA A 364 1.40 10.95 39.78
C ALA A 364 2.51 10.32 40.63
N ARG A 365 3.78 10.54 40.29
CA ARG A 365 4.92 10.08 41.09
C ARG A 365 4.95 10.76 42.46
N SER A 366 4.84 12.09 42.51
CA SER A 366 4.79 12.80 43.80
C SER A 366 3.57 12.43 44.64
N ALA A 367 2.43 12.13 44.01
CA ALA A 367 1.25 11.64 44.71
C ALA A 367 1.49 10.22 45.29
N LEU A 368 2.15 9.33 44.55
CA LEU A 368 2.56 8.02 45.06
C LEU A 368 3.49 8.16 46.26
N GLU A 369 4.57 8.93 46.14
CA GLU A 369 5.52 9.16 47.25
C GLU A 369 4.84 9.71 48.51
N ALA A 370 3.90 10.65 48.35
CA ALA A 370 3.15 11.22 49.47
C ALA A 370 2.13 10.23 50.08
N THR A 371 1.51 9.37 49.27
CA THR A 371 0.57 8.36 49.75
C THR A 371 1.28 7.20 50.45
N GLU A 372 2.45 6.79 49.95
CA GLU A 372 3.33 5.81 50.61
C GLU A 372 3.77 6.31 51.98
N ALA A 373 4.30 7.53 52.06
CA ALA A 373 4.66 8.13 53.36
C ALA A 373 3.45 8.25 54.30
N GLY A 374 2.28 8.61 53.76
CA GLY A 374 1.02 8.69 54.52
C GLY A 374 0.56 7.34 55.05
N PHE A 375 0.75 6.26 54.29
CA PHE A 375 0.44 4.88 54.69
C PHE A 375 1.42 4.36 55.75
N GLU A 376 2.69 4.73 55.66
CA GLU A 376 3.69 4.36 56.66
C GLU A 376 3.32 4.87 58.06
N VAL A 377 2.79 6.10 58.16
CA VAL A 377 2.36 6.75 59.40
C VAL A 377 0.86 6.56 59.73
N GLY A 378 0.12 5.78 58.92
CA GLY A 378 -1.28 5.42 59.18
C GLY A 378 -2.31 6.52 58.88
N THR A 379 -1.95 7.54 58.09
CA THR A 379 -2.87 8.61 57.64
C THR A 379 -3.55 8.31 56.30
N ARG A 380 -3.07 7.28 55.59
CA ARG A 380 -3.63 6.77 54.34
C ARG A 380 -3.78 5.26 54.40
N THR A 381 -4.63 4.71 53.54
CA THR A 381 -4.92 3.27 53.45
C THR A 381 -4.05 2.59 52.38
N ILE A 382 -3.95 1.26 52.41
CA ILE A 382 -3.25 0.50 51.36
C ILE A 382 -3.92 0.70 49.99
N VAL A 383 -5.25 0.85 49.96
CA VAL A 383 -6.02 1.08 48.74
C VAL A 383 -5.62 2.40 48.09
N ASP A 384 -5.37 3.45 48.88
CA ASP A 384 -4.86 4.73 48.36
C ASP A 384 -3.50 4.57 47.66
N VAL A 385 -2.62 3.72 48.22
CA VAL A 385 -1.28 3.47 47.66
C VAL A 385 -1.37 2.62 46.39
N LEU A 386 -2.21 1.58 46.38
CA LEU A 386 -2.46 0.75 45.20
C LEU A 386 -3.03 1.58 44.04
N ASP A 387 -4.01 2.45 44.33
CA ASP A 387 -4.60 3.36 43.35
C ASP A 387 -3.58 4.39 42.83
N ALA A 388 -2.75 4.96 43.70
CA ALA A 388 -1.71 5.89 43.29
C ALA A 388 -0.65 5.21 42.42
N THR A 389 -0.29 3.96 42.74
CA THR A 389 0.66 3.14 41.97
C THR A 389 0.13 2.91 40.56
N ARG A 390 -1.13 2.47 40.44
CA ARG A 390 -1.80 2.27 39.16
C ARG A 390 -1.84 3.55 38.32
N ARG A 391 -2.19 4.70 38.92
CA ARG A 391 -2.23 6.00 38.23
C ARG A 391 -0.87 6.42 37.67
N LEU A 392 0.23 6.10 38.36
CA LEU A 392 1.58 6.38 37.87
C LEU A 392 1.90 5.56 36.62
N TYR A 393 1.63 4.25 36.64
CA TYR A 393 1.89 3.38 35.49
C TYR A 393 0.96 3.66 34.31
N ASP A 394 -0.31 4.01 34.58
CA ASP A 394 -1.23 4.53 33.55
C ASP A 394 -0.71 5.82 32.90
N ALA A 395 -0.17 6.76 33.70
CA ALA A 395 0.42 7.99 33.18
C ALA A 395 1.67 7.72 32.33
N ASN A 396 2.54 6.78 32.74
CA ASN A 396 3.72 6.39 31.97
C ASN A 396 3.34 5.78 30.62
N ARG A 397 2.33 4.90 30.60
CA ARG A 397 1.80 4.31 29.36
C ARG A 397 1.24 5.38 28.42
N ASN A 398 0.43 6.31 28.93
CA ASN A 398 -0.14 7.39 28.13
C ASN A 398 0.94 8.31 27.56
N LEU A 399 1.99 8.59 28.32
CA LEU A 399 3.15 9.36 27.84
C LEU A 399 3.89 8.63 26.72
N SER A 400 4.14 7.32 26.87
CA SER A 400 4.81 6.55 25.82
C SER A 400 3.98 6.49 24.53
N SER A 401 2.68 6.17 24.63
CA SER A 401 1.77 6.18 23.48
C SER A 401 1.78 7.54 22.76
N ALA A 402 1.69 8.64 23.51
CA ALA A 402 1.69 9.98 22.94
C ALA A 402 2.97 10.33 22.15
N ARG A 403 4.13 9.74 22.52
CA ARG A 403 5.38 9.91 21.76
C ARG A 403 5.31 9.22 20.40
N TYR A 404 4.83 7.99 20.38
CA TYR A 404 4.65 7.23 19.14
C TYR A 404 3.58 7.85 18.23
N ASP A 405 2.45 8.27 18.81
CA ASP A 405 1.39 8.96 18.08
C ASP A 405 1.89 10.24 17.42
N TYR A 406 2.76 11.02 18.08
CA TYR A 406 3.37 12.21 17.48
C TYR A 406 4.20 11.86 16.23
N ILE A 407 5.04 10.81 16.31
CA ILE A 407 5.89 10.38 15.19
C ILE A 407 5.03 9.91 14.02
N LEU A 408 3.99 9.10 14.29
CA LEU A 408 3.08 8.60 13.27
C LEU A 408 2.27 9.71 12.62
N ASN A 409 1.73 10.66 13.39
CA ASN A 409 1.01 11.81 12.85
C ASN A 409 1.90 12.68 11.94
N ARG A 410 3.21 12.78 12.23
CA ARG A 410 4.18 13.48 11.38
C ARG A 410 4.37 12.76 10.05
N LEU A 411 4.52 11.43 10.06
CA LEU A 411 4.61 10.62 8.84
C LEU A 411 3.32 10.69 7.99
N GLN A 412 2.16 10.62 8.65
CA GLN A 412 0.85 10.76 8.00
C GLN A 412 0.69 12.12 7.32
N LEU A 413 1.15 13.21 7.94
CA LEU A 413 1.16 14.52 7.32
C LEU A 413 2.09 14.55 6.08
N SER A 414 3.32 14.04 6.19
CA SER A 414 4.24 13.96 5.06
C SER A 414 3.66 13.15 3.90
N GLN A 415 2.94 12.05 4.17
CA GLN A 415 2.24 11.27 3.17
C GLN A 415 1.08 12.05 2.53
N ALA A 416 0.26 12.72 3.34
CA ALA A 416 -0.86 13.52 2.84
C ALA A 416 -0.40 14.69 1.96
N ILE A 417 0.78 15.26 2.24
CA ILE A 417 1.42 16.26 1.37
C ILE A 417 2.02 15.61 0.12
N GLY A 418 2.41 14.34 0.20
CA GLY A 418 3.11 13.60 -0.85
C GLY A 418 4.64 13.73 -0.80
N SER A 419 5.18 14.30 0.27
CA SER A 419 6.62 14.49 0.47
C SER A 419 7.29 13.37 1.27
N LEU A 420 6.54 12.35 1.71
CA LEU A 420 7.09 11.23 2.47
C LEU A 420 8.14 10.48 1.63
N SER A 421 9.33 10.37 2.20
CA SER A 421 10.53 9.85 1.53
C SER A 421 11.30 8.91 2.45
N GLU A 422 12.25 8.17 1.88
CA GLU A 422 13.16 7.30 2.65
C GLU A 422 13.99 8.11 3.66
N GLN A 423 14.24 9.39 3.40
CA GLN A 423 14.93 10.26 4.34
C GLN A 423 14.14 10.46 5.64
N ASP A 424 12.81 10.54 5.57
CA ASP A 424 11.98 10.68 6.78
C ASP A 424 12.10 9.45 7.69
N ILE A 425 12.24 8.25 7.10
CA ILE A 425 12.49 7.00 7.82
C ILE A 425 13.87 7.03 8.48
N LEU A 426 14.90 7.49 7.76
CA LEU A 426 16.26 7.63 8.31
C LEU A 426 16.33 8.65 9.44
N ASP A 427 15.62 9.78 9.30
CA ASP A 427 15.56 10.82 10.32
C ASP A 427 14.89 10.31 11.61
N ILE A 428 13.84 9.50 11.49
CA ILE A 428 13.22 8.82 12.63
C ILE A 428 14.16 7.77 13.22
N ASN A 429 14.84 6.98 12.36
CA ASN A 429 15.79 5.96 12.79
C ASN A 429 16.94 6.55 13.61
N ALA A 430 17.38 7.77 13.28
CA ALA A 430 18.41 8.49 14.03
C ALA A 430 17.97 8.90 15.46
N GLY A 431 16.66 8.93 15.71
CA GLY A 431 16.07 9.11 17.05
C GLY A 431 15.90 7.81 17.84
N LEU A 432 16.24 6.66 17.26
CA LEU A 432 16.22 5.36 17.92
C LEU A 432 17.61 5.02 18.46
N GLN A 433 17.64 4.23 19.52
CA GLN A 433 18.85 3.69 20.10
C GLN A 433 18.76 2.18 20.26
N ARG A 434 19.91 1.52 20.14
CA ARG A 434 19.99 0.09 20.40
C ARG A 434 19.82 -0.17 21.88
N VAL A 435 19.10 -1.23 22.22
CA VAL A 435 19.02 -1.71 23.60
C VAL A 435 20.43 -2.13 24.03
N SER A 436 21.03 -1.39 24.97
CA SER A 436 22.29 -1.81 25.60
C SER A 436 22.01 -3.07 26.42
N ARG A 437 22.70 -4.17 26.10
CA ARG A 437 22.61 -5.43 26.86
C ARG A 437 23.08 -5.27 28.29
#